data_AF-A0A974Z5J7-F1
#
_entry.id   AF-A0A974Z5J7-F1
#
_cell.length_a   1.000
_cell.length_b   1.000
_cell.length_c   1.000
_cell.angle_alpha   90.00
_cell.angle_beta   90.00
_cell.angle_gamma   90.00
#
_symmetry.space_group_name_H-M   'P 1'
#
loop_
_entity.id
_entity.type
_entity.pdbx_description
1 polymer ?
#
loop_
_entity_poly.entity_id
_entity_poly.type
_entity_poly.pdbx_seq_one_letter_code
_entity_poly.pdbx_strand_id
1 'polypeptide(L)'
;MIEVRPGGRRRIDRVLAPGYLTGLGDLPLPVLRERRDEAAQEETDLSYLRRLLHARIDIVRAEQQRRSSGGDTSIVDQLASILADNALGPATGSGRHQQLEPSRAGEHRRHAEALIGDTDLTDVGSLTDSKLATALDTYATEEVSVSTFRRQVQGVMDTLNAEIAARYQRGAASVDELLDSELGRNEE
;
A
#
# COMPACT_ATOMS: atom_id res chain seq x y z
N MET A 1 -10.42 -1.39 -10.97
CA MET A 1 -9.70 -0.12 -10.81
C MET A 1 -10.16 0.62 -9.56
N ILE A 2 -9.22 1.16 -8.79
CA ILE A 2 -9.52 2.06 -7.67
C ILE A 2 -10.13 3.35 -8.22
N GLU A 3 -11.34 3.65 -7.79
CA GLU A 3 -12.00 4.93 -8.03
C GLU A 3 -12.01 5.73 -6.73
N VAL A 4 -11.51 6.97 -6.74
CA VAL A 4 -11.56 7.88 -5.58
C VAL A 4 -12.74 8.83 -5.76
N ARG A 5 -13.60 8.92 -4.75
CA ARG A 5 -14.84 9.69 -4.81
C ARG A 5 -14.76 10.86 -3.83
N PRO A 6 -14.83 12.13 -4.30
CA PRO A 6 -14.93 13.28 -3.40
C PRO A 6 -16.10 13.11 -2.42
N GLY A 7 -15.84 13.29 -1.12
CA GLY A 7 -16.83 13.09 -0.05
C GLY A 7 -17.15 11.62 0.27
N GLY A 8 -16.38 10.67 -0.27
CA GLY A 8 -16.50 9.26 0.05
C GLY A 8 -16.10 8.92 1.48
N ARG A 9 -16.62 7.80 1.99
CA ARG A 9 -16.37 7.34 3.38
C ARG A 9 -15.12 6.47 3.51
N ARG A 10 -14.44 6.11 2.40
CA ARG A 10 -13.22 5.30 2.47
C ARG A 10 -12.06 6.20 2.90
N ARG A 11 -11.05 5.60 3.53
CA ARG A 11 -9.87 6.33 3.99
C ARG A 11 -9.13 7.00 2.83
N ILE A 12 -8.95 6.31 1.70
CA ILE A 12 -8.42 6.89 0.46
C ILE A 12 -9.21 8.12 -0.05
N ASP A 13 -10.54 8.11 0.07
CA ASP A 13 -11.39 9.24 -0.36
C ASP A 13 -11.17 10.48 0.51
N ARG A 14 -10.95 10.27 1.82
CA ARG A 14 -10.67 11.35 2.76
C ARG A 14 -9.25 11.88 2.60
N VAL A 15 -8.25 10.99 2.61
CA VAL A 15 -6.83 11.35 2.54
C VAL A 15 -6.50 12.10 1.25
N LEU A 16 -7.15 11.74 0.14
CA LEU A 16 -6.97 12.40 -1.16
C LEU A 16 -8.02 13.49 -1.44
N ALA A 17 -8.82 13.88 -0.45
CA ALA A 17 -9.78 14.97 -0.62
C ALA A 17 -9.03 16.30 -0.84
N PRO A 18 -9.52 17.21 -1.71
CA PRO A 18 -8.86 18.48 -1.99
C PRO A 18 -8.60 19.36 -0.75
N GLY A 19 -9.43 19.24 0.29
CA GLY A 19 -9.30 19.99 1.54
C GLY A 19 -8.44 19.32 2.62
N TYR A 20 -7.90 18.12 2.38
CA TYR A 20 -7.22 17.33 3.41
C TYR A 20 -5.92 17.99 3.90
N LEU A 21 -5.24 18.73 3.02
CA LEU A 21 -4.01 19.46 3.30
C LEU A 21 -4.22 20.98 3.48
N THR A 22 -5.47 21.45 3.51
CA THR A 22 -5.74 22.89 3.68
C THR A 22 -5.58 23.30 5.14
N GLY A 23 -4.90 24.42 5.38
CA GLY A 23 -4.80 25.04 6.71
C GLY A 23 -3.95 24.26 7.72
N LEU A 24 -2.95 23.48 7.27
CA LEU A 24 -2.13 22.65 8.17
C LEU A 24 -1.45 23.47 9.28
N GLY A 25 -1.06 24.71 9.00
CA GLY A 25 -0.43 25.60 9.99
C GLY A 25 -1.32 25.94 11.18
N ASP A 26 -2.65 25.92 10.99
CA ASP A 26 -3.62 26.30 12.02
C ASP A 26 -4.12 25.08 12.82
N LEU A 27 -3.84 23.87 12.35
CA LEU A 27 -4.28 22.65 13.03
C LEU A 27 -3.48 22.41 14.31
N PRO A 28 -4.11 21.93 15.40
CA PRO A 28 -3.37 21.43 16.56
C PRO A 28 -2.44 20.28 16.18
N LEU A 29 -1.29 20.17 16.84
CA LEU A 29 -0.32 19.10 16.57
C LEU A 29 -0.91 17.68 16.70
N PRO A 30 -1.79 17.38 17.68
CA PRO A 30 -2.46 16.07 17.73
C PRO A 30 -3.27 15.76 16.47
N VAL A 31 -4.02 16.74 15.95
CA VAL A 31 -4.83 16.58 14.72
C VAL A 31 -3.93 16.34 13.49
N LEU A 32 -2.76 16.98 13.42
CA LEU A 32 -1.79 16.70 12.36
C LEU A 32 -1.23 15.27 12.44
N ARG A 33 -0.94 14.78 13.65
CA ARG A 33 -0.48 13.41 13.87
C ARG A 33 -1.56 12.40 13.48
N GLU A 34 -2.81 12.62 13.87
CA GLU A 34 -3.95 11.80 13.46
C GLU A 34 -4.10 11.72 11.94
N ARG A 35 -4.01 12.86 11.23
CA ARG A 35 -4.05 12.88 9.76
C ARG A 35 -2.85 12.15 9.14
N ARG A 36 -1.66 12.32 9.71
CA ARG A 36 -0.45 11.59 9.28
C ARG A 36 -0.65 10.09 9.44
N ASP A 37 -1.19 9.64 10.57
CA ASP A 37 -1.40 8.23 10.87
C ASP A 37 -2.49 7.61 10.01
N GLU A 38 -3.56 8.37 9.72
CA GLU A 38 -4.56 7.98 8.74
C GLU A 38 -3.94 7.82 7.34
N ALA A 39 -3.16 8.80 6.86
CA ALA A 39 -2.49 8.68 5.57
C ALA A 39 -1.48 7.51 5.54
N ALA A 40 -0.72 7.32 6.62
CA ALA A 40 0.23 6.22 6.77
C ALA A 40 -0.45 4.85 6.71
N GLN A 41 -1.60 4.69 7.38
CA GLN A 41 -2.35 3.43 7.34
C GLN A 41 -2.90 3.14 5.94
N GLU A 42 -3.35 4.15 5.18
CA GLU A 42 -3.77 3.94 3.79
C GLU A 42 -2.58 3.56 2.90
N GLU A 43 -1.41 4.17 3.11
CA GLU A 43 -0.19 3.81 2.38
C GLU A 43 0.18 2.35 2.65
N THR A 44 0.19 1.91 3.90
CA THR A 44 0.45 0.52 4.28
C THR A 44 -0.53 -0.43 3.60
N ASP A 45 -1.82 -0.10 3.62
CA ASP A 45 -2.88 -0.92 3.00
C ASP A 45 -2.73 -1.00 1.47
N LEU A 46 -2.28 0.07 0.80
CA LEU A 46 -1.98 0.09 -0.64
C LEU A 46 -0.67 -0.63 -0.97
N SER A 47 0.36 -0.48 -0.13
CA SER A 47 1.64 -1.18 -0.24
C SER A 47 1.48 -2.69 -0.13
N TYR A 48 0.64 -3.15 0.79
CA TYR A 48 0.28 -4.56 0.93
C TYR A 48 -0.41 -5.09 -0.33
N LEU A 49 -1.45 -4.37 -0.79
CA LEU A 49 -2.18 -4.72 -2.00
C LEU A 49 -1.27 -4.79 -3.24
N ARG A 50 -0.35 -3.82 -3.38
CA ARG A 50 0.65 -3.80 -4.46
C ARG A 50 1.53 -5.04 -4.43
N ARG A 51 2.02 -5.45 -3.25
CA ARG A 51 2.86 -6.67 -3.09
C ARG A 51 2.08 -7.93 -3.48
N LEU A 52 0.80 -8.01 -3.15
CA LEU A 52 -0.05 -9.13 -3.58
C LEU A 52 -0.22 -9.17 -5.11
N LEU A 53 -0.43 -8.01 -5.75
CA LEU A 53 -0.50 -7.93 -7.22
C LEU A 53 0.81 -8.34 -7.88
N HIS A 54 1.96 -7.89 -7.35
CA HIS A 54 3.28 -8.32 -7.81
C HIS A 54 3.43 -9.84 -7.73
N ALA A 55 3.14 -10.44 -6.58
CA ALA A 55 3.21 -11.89 -6.42
C ALA A 55 2.34 -12.63 -7.46
N ARG A 56 1.11 -12.17 -7.71
CA ARG A 56 0.23 -12.77 -8.73
C ARG A 56 0.78 -12.60 -10.15
N ILE A 57 1.30 -11.42 -10.49
CA ILE A 57 1.93 -11.14 -11.79
C ILE A 57 3.13 -12.07 -12.01
N ASP A 58 3.99 -12.24 -11.01
CA ASP A 58 5.19 -13.07 -11.11
C ASP A 58 4.82 -14.55 -11.30
N ILE A 59 3.83 -15.03 -10.55
CA ILE A 59 3.31 -16.40 -10.68
C ILE A 59 2.75 -16.65 -12.09
N VAL A 60 1.96 -15.72 -12.65
CA VAL A 60 1.41 -15.86 -14.00
C VAL A 60 2.50 -15.82 -15.07
N ARG A 61 3.49 -14.92 -14.92
CA ARG A 61 4.65 -14.84 -15.83
C ARG A 61 5.50 -16.10 -15.78
N ALA A 62 5.72 -16.67 -14.59
CA ALA A 62 6.46 -17.91 -14.42
C ALA A 62 5.75 -19.08 -15.13
N GLU A 63 4.42 -19.15 -15.04
CA GLU A 63 3.62 -20.15 -15.76
C GLU A 63 3.74 -20.00 -17.29
N GLN A 64 3.61 -18.77 -17.81
CA GLN A 64 3.79 -18.50 -19.24
C GLN A 64 5.20 -18.88 -19.71
N GLN A 65 6.22 -18.53 -18.93
CA GLN A 65 7.60 -18.86 -19.23
C GLN A 65 7.80 -20.38 -19.26
N ARG A 66 7.28 -21.11 -18.25
CA ARG A 66 7.34 -22.58 -18.17
C ARG A 66 6.76 -23.23 -19.43
N ARG A 67 5.60 -22.78 -19.90
CA ARG A 67 4.97 -23.29 -21.13
C ARG A 67 5.83 -23.04 -22.36
N SER A 68 6.38 -21.84 -22.48
CA SER A 68 7.20 -21.45 -23.63
C SER A 68 8.53 -22.20 -23.70
N SER A 69 9.12 -22.55 -22.55
CA SER A 69 10.40 -23.27 -22.46
C SER A 69 10.26 -24.79 -22.41
N GLY A 70 9.04 -25.32 -22.35
CA GLY A 70 8.78 -26.75 -22.17
C GLY A 70 9.26 -27.28 -20.81
N GLY A 71 9.26 -26.43 -19.78
CA GLY A 71 9.73 -26.82 -18.45
C GLY A 71 8.71 -27.71 -17.72
N ASP A 72 9.18 -28.81 -17.12
CA ASP A 72 8.33 -29.76 -16.38
C ASP A 72 8.25 -29.45 -14.87
N THR A 73 9.04 -28.50 -14.37
CA THR A 73 9.07 -28.18 -12.94
C THR A 73 7.78 -27.48 -12.50
N SER A 74 7.27 -27.86 -11.34
CA SER A 74 6.07 -27.25 -10.76
C SER A 74 6.33 -25.78 -10.38
N ILE A 75 5.35 -24.90 -10.62
CA ILE A 75 5.38 -23.51 -10.15
C ILE A 75 5.45 -23.44 -8.63
N VAL A 76 4.82 -24.41 -7.94
CA VAL A 76 4.84 -24.50 -6.47
C VAL A 76 6.26 -24.72 -5.97
N ASP A 77 7.04 -25.57 -6.64
CA ASP A 77 8.43 -25.87 -6.27
C ASP A 77 9.35 -24.66 -6.49
N GLN A 78 9.02 -23.80 -7.46
CA GLN A 78 9.78 -22.59 -7.79
C GLN A 78 9.30 -21.35 -7.06
N LEU A 79 8.24 -21.43 -6.23
CA LEU A 79 7.56 -20.26 -5.68
C LEU A 79 8.50 -19.34 -4.89
N ALA A 80 9.41 -19.91 -4.11
CA ALA A 80 10.40 -19.14 -3.36
C ALA A 80 11.32 -18.32 -4.28
N SER A 81 11.72 -18.87 -5.43
CA SER A 81 12.52 -18.16 -6.42
C SER A 81 11.70 -17.10 -7.14
N ILE A 82 10.46 -17.43 -7.53
CA ILE A 82 9.55 -16.52 -8.25
C ILE A 82 9.28 -15.26 -7.43
N LEU A 83 9.04 -15.40 -6.12
CA LEU A 83 8.69 -14.28 -5.26
C LEU A 83 9.92 -13.47 -4.77
N ALA A 84 11.13 -13.99 -4.91
CA ALA A 84 12.34 -13.32 -4.45
C ALA A 84 12.70 -12.09 -5.31
N ASP A 85 12.35 -12.10 -6.60
CA ASP A 85 12.76 -11.06 -7.56
C ASP A 85 12.24 -9.66 -7.20
N ASN A 86 11.00 -9.56 -6.69
CA ASN A 86 10.38 -8.28 -6.30
C ASN A 86 10.66 -7.87 -4.84
N ALA A 87 11.32 -8.71 -4.05
CA ALA A 87 11.68 -8.39 -2.66
C ALA A 87 12.84 -7.38 -2.56
N LEU A 88 13.61 -7.20 -3.65
CA LEU A 88 14.89 -6.50 -3.67
C LEU A 88 14.89 -5.32 -4.67
N GLY A 89 13.82 -4.52 -4.70
CA GLY A 89 13.94 -3.19 -5.32
C GLY A 89 15.05 -2.40 -4.61
N PRO A 90 15.88 -1.60 -5.30
CA PRO A 90 16.93 -0.84 -4.64
C PRO A 90 16.32 -0.01 -3.51
N ALA A 91 16.90 -0.11 -2.32
CA ALA A 91 16.49 0.68 -1.16
C ALA A 91 16.81 2.16 -1.44
N THR A 92 15.88 2.86 -2.10
CA THR A 92 16.05 4.28 -2.44
C THR A 92 15.60 5.22 -1.31
N GLY A 93 15.15 4.68 -0.17
CA GLY A 93 14.70 5.45 0.98
C GLY A 93 15.62 5.27 2.19
N SER A 94 15.71 6.31 3.04
CA SER A 94 16.21 6.11 4.41
C SER A 94 15.30 5.08 5.09
N GLY A 95 15.86 4.02 5.66
CA GLY A 95 15.06 3.00 6.36
C GLY A 95 14.04 3.66 7.31
N ARG A 96 12.76 3.31 7.16
CA ARG A 96 11.69 3.80 8.03
C ARG A 96 11.23 2.65 8.90
N HIS A 97 11.06 2.91 10.20
CA HIS A 97 10.40 1.96 11.09
C HIS A 97 8.94 1.83 10.66
N GLN A 98 8.53 0.64 10.22
CA GLN A 98 7.14 0.34 9.85
C GLN A 98 6.48 -0.42 10.99
N GLN A 99 5.68 0.28 11.80
CA GLN A 99 4.87 -0.37 12.86
C GLN A 99 3.47 -0.77 12.37
N LEU A 100 2.98 -0.13 11.31
CA LEU A 100 1.62 -0.33 10.84
C LEU A 100 1.54 -1.63 10.05
N GLU A 101 0.70 -2.54 10.54
CA GLU A 101 0.27 -3.71 9.80
C GLU A 101 -0.89 -3.35 8.86
N PRO A 102 -1.08 -4.10 7.75
CA PRO A 102 -2.22 -3.89 6.86
C PRO A 102 -3.53 -4.07 7.63
N SER A 103 -4.33 -3.01 7.74
CA SER A 103 -5.52 -2.98 8.60
C SER A 103 -6.71 -3.80 8.09
N ARG A 104 -6.62 -4.29 6.84
CA ARG A 104 -7.69 -5.01 6.13
C ARG A 104 -7.22 -6.27 5.43
N ALA A 105 -6.10 -6.86 5.88
CA ALA A 105 -5.60 -8.10 5.32
C ALA A 105 -6.70 -9.18 5.35
N GLY A 106 -7.01 -9.77 4.20
CA GLY A 106 -7.97 -10.87 4.07
C GLY A 106 -9.45 -10.48 4.06
N GLU A 107 -9.82 -9.20 4.13
CA GLU A 107 -11.23 -8.81 4.15
C GLU A 107 -11.88 -8.73 2.75
N HIS A 108 -11.09 -8.72 1.67
CA HIS A 108 -11.54 -8.67 0.28
C HIS A 108 -12.58 -7.58 -0.05
N ARG A 109 -12.59 -6.46 0.71
CA ARG A 109 -13.65 -5.42 0.61
C ARG A 109 -13.39 -4.40 -0.50
N ARG A 110 -12.13 -4.23 -0.92
CA ARG A 110 -11.78 -3.37 -2.06
C ARG A 110 -11.80 -4.16 -3.36
N HIS A 111 -12.14 -3.50 -4.47
CA HIS A 111 -12.17 -4.13 -5.80
C HIS A 111 -10.87 -4.90 -6.13
N ALA A 112 -9.72 -4.32 -5.81
CA ALA A 112 -8.43 -4.98 -6.03
C ALA A 112 -8.19 -6.18 -5.10
N GLU A 113 -8.69 -6.16 -3.87
CA GLU A 113 -8.59 -7.32 -2.96
C GLU A 113 -9.57 -8.43 -3.36
N ALA A 114 -10.74 -8.07 -3.90
CA ALA A 114 -11.68 -9.01 -4.50
C ALA A 114 -11.08 -9.66 -5.76
N LEU A 115 -10.38 -8.88 -6.59
CA LEU A 115 -9.64 -9.37 -7.76
C LEU A 115 -8.54 -10.40 -7.37
N ILE A 116 -7.90 -10.23 -6.21
CA ILE A 116 -6.89 -11.18 -5.70
C ILE A 116 -7.52 -12.38 -5.01
N GLY A 117 -8.70 -12.19 -4.41
CA GLY A 117 -9.50 -13.22 -3.75
C GLY A 117 -10.29 -14.10 -4.70
N ASP A 118 -10.29 -13.79 -6.01
CA ASP A 118 -10.94 -14.62 -7.02
C ASP A 118 -10.20 -15.96 -7.17
N THR A 119 -10.87 -17.03 -6.77
CA THR A 119 -10.32 -18.39 -6.54
C THR A 119 -9.84 -19.07 -7.82
N ASP A 120 -10.26 -18.58 -9.00
CA ASP A 120 -9.94 -19.14 -10.33
C ASP A 120 -8.42 -19.21 -10.62
N LEU A 121 -7.59 -18.44 -9.89
CA LEU A 121 -6.13 -18.40 -10.06
C LEU A 121 -5.35 -19.09 -8.95
N THR A 122 -6.02 -19.91 -8.14
CA THR A 122 -5.37 -20.79 -7.14
C THR A 122 -4.59 -21.93 -7.81
N ASP A 123 -5.04 -22.38 -8.99
CA ASP A 123 -4.33 -23.36 -9.83
C ASP A 123 -4.03 -22.78 -11.22
N VAL A 124 -2.98 -21.98 -11.28
CA VAL A 124 -2.42 -21.35 -12.49
C VAL A 124 -2.09 -22.37 -13.58
N GLY A 125 -1.72 -23.60 -13.20
CA GLY A 125 -1.36 -24.67 -14.14
C GLY A 125 -2.55 -25.16 -14.95
N SER A 126 -3.76 -25.09 -14.39
CA SER A 126 -5.00 -25.51 -15.06
C SER A 126 -5.55 -24.49 -16.07
N LEU A 127 -5.05 -23.26 -16.06
CA LEU A 127 -5.58 -22.17 -16.89
C LEU A 127 -5.12 -22.27 -18.35
N THR A 128 -5.93 -21.77 -19.27
CA THR A 128 -5.54 -21.66 -20.68
C THR A 128 -4.63 -20.46 -20.89
N ASP A 129 -3.83 -20.46 -21.96
CA ASP A 129 -2.93 -19.33 -22.28
C ASP A 129 -3.69 -18.00 -22.42
N SER A 130 -4.88 -18.04 -23.01
CA SER A 130 -5.75 -16.87 -23.12
C SER A 130 -6.21 -16.36 -21.75
N LYS A 131 -6.58 -17.26 -20.83
CA LYS A 131 -6.95 -16.86 -19.46
C LYS A 131 -5.75 -16.26 -18.71
N LEU A 132 -4.56 -16.83 -18.87
CA LEU A 132 -3.32 -16.30 -18.27
C LEU A 132 -3.00 -14.89 -18.80
N ALA A 133 -3.13 -14.68 -20.12
CA ALA A 133 -2.90 -13.37 -20.73
C ALA A 133 -3.90 -12.31 -20.21
N THR A 134 -5.19 -12.64 -20.14
CA THR A 134 -6.22 -11.74 -19.60
C THR A 134 -5.99 -11.43 -18.12
N ALA A 135 -5.65 -12.44 -17.32
CA ALA A 135 -5.34 -12.27 -15.90
C ALA A 135 -4.14 -11.33 -15.71
N LEU A 136 -3.06 -11.54 -16.48
CA LEU A 136 -1.87 -10.70 -16.44
C LEU A 136 -2.17 -9.24 -16.76
N ASP A 137 -2.95 -8.98 -17.82
CA ASP A 137 -3.33 -7.61 -18.22
C ASP A 137 -4.19 -6.92 -17.13
N THR A 138 -5.12 -7.68 -16.55
CA THR A 138 -5.99 -7.20 -15.47
C THR A 138 -5.16 -6.84 -14.23
N TYR A 139 -4.25 -7.72 -13.81
CA TYR A 139 -3.38 -7.48 -12.66
C TYR A 139 -2.40 -6.33 -12.89
N ALA A 140 -1.81 -6.24 -14.08
CA ALA A 140 -0.91 -5.14 -14.42
C ALA A 140 -1.63 -3.80 -14.41
N THR A 141 -2.84 -3.73 -14.96
CA THR A 141 -3.68 -2.52 -14.93
C THR A 141 -4.03 -2.10 -13.50
N GLU A 142 -4.42 -3.06 -12.66
CA GLU A 142 -4.74 -2.76 -11.25
C GLU A 142 -3.49 -2.37 -10.45
N GLU A 143 -2.34 -3.00 -10.71
CA GLU A 143 -1.06 -2.64 -10.08
C GLU A 143 -0.69 -1.19 -10.36
N VAL A 144 -0.81 -0.74 -11.62
CA VAL A 144 -0.53 0.64 -12.02
C VAL A 144 -1.46 1.62 -11.30
N SER A 145 -2.74 1.28 -11.18
CA SER A 145 -3.73 2.04 -10.42
C SER A 145 -3.33 2.14 -8.94
N VAL A 146 -3.06 1.02 -8.27
CA VAL A 146 -2.65 0.95 -6.86
C VAL A 146 -1.36 1.75 -6.63
N SER A 147 -0.35 1.56 -7.49
CA SER A 147 0.92 2.28 -7.43
C SER A 147 0.75 3.79 -7.59
N THR A 148 -0.19 4.22 -8.42
CA THR A 148 -0.50 5.64 -8.62
C THR A 148 -1.12 6.26 -7.37
N PHE A 149 -2.16 5.65 -6.80
CA PHE A 149 -2.77 6.16 -5.57
C PHE A 149 -1.83 6.08 -4.38
N ARG A 150 -1.02 5.02 -4.29
CA ARG A 150 0.01 4.90 -3.25
C ARG A 150 0.98 6.08 -3.27
N ARG A 151 1.48 6.47 -4.46
CA ARG A 151 2.34 7.67 -4.62
C ARG A 151 1.64 8.96 -4.20
N GLN A 152 0.35 9.12 -4.52
CA GLN A 152 -0.42 10.29 -4.10
C GLN A 152 -0.54 10.37 -2.57
N VAL A 153 -0.85 9.25 -1.91
CA VAL A 153 -0.90 9.16 -0.44
C VAL A 153 0.48 9.43 0.18
N GLN A 154 1.56 8.92 -0.42
CA GLN A 154 2.92 9.24 0.02
C GLN A 154 3.21 10.75 -0.02
N GLY A 155 2.77 11.46 -1.07
CA GLY A 155 2.88 12.92 -1.15
C GLY A 155 2.11 13.66 -0.04
N VAL A 156 0.92 13.15 0.33
CA VAL A 156 0.15 13.65 1.48
C VAL A 156 0.94 13.44 2.78
N MET A 157 1.49 12.24 3.00
CA MET A 157 2.31 11.93 4.17
C MET A 157 3.55 12.82 4.25
N ASP A 158 4.26 13.03 3.15
CA ASP A 158 5.46 13.87 3.11
C ASP A 158 5.13 15.33 3.46
N THR A 159 4.00 15.85 2.99
CA THR A 159 3.52 17.19 3.35
C THR A 159 3.20 17.32 4.84
N LEU A 160 2.50 16.33 5.42
CA LEU A 160 2.18 16.31 6.85
C LEU A 160 3.44 16.18 7.71
N ASN A 161 4.37 15.31 7.32
CA ASN A 161 5.64 15.14 8.02
C ASN A 161 6.50 16.40 7.95
N ALA A 162 6.51 17.11 6.81
CA ALA A 162 7.23 18.38 6.67
C ALA A 162 6.67 19.46 7.63
N GLU A 163 5.36 19.59 7.76
CA GLU A 163 4.76 20.54 8.72
C GLU A 163 5.07 20.15 10.17
N ILE A 164 4.93 18.87 10.53
CA ILE A 164 5.28 18.38 11.87
C ILE A 164 6.74 18.67 12.18
N ALA A 165 7.66 18.35 11.27
CA ALA A 165 9.09 18.62 11.43
C ALA A 165 9.38 20.13 11.56
N ALA A 166 8.71 20.97 10.77
CA ALA A 166 8.85 22.42 10.85
C ALA A 166 8.37 22.98 12.20
N ARG A 167 7.40 22.36 12.88
CA ARG A 167 6.96 22.76 14.22
C ARG A 167 7.99 22.43 15.29
N TYR A 168 8.59 21.23 15.22
CA TYR A 168 9.72 20.86 16.08
C TYR A 168 10.90 21.80 15.89
N GLN A 169 11.25 22.13 14.64
CA GLN A 169 12.36 23.05 14.34
C GLN A 169 12.12 24.46 14.90
N ARG A 170 10.86 24.92 14.91
CA ARG A 170 10.48 26.25 15.44
C ARG A 170 10.20 26.25 16.95
N GLY A 171 10.31 25.11 17.64
CA GLY A 171 10.01 24.98 19.06
C GLY A 171 8.52 25.04 19.42
N ALA A 172 7.62 24.92 18.43
CA ALA A 172 6.17 24.89 18.63
C ALA A 172 5.63 23.47 18.94
N ALA A 173 6.52 22.51 19.15
CA ALA A 173 6.25 21.13 19.52
C ALA A 173 7.42 20.61 20.37
N SER A 174 7.12 19.92 21.48
CA SER A 174 8.14 19.27 22.31
C SER A 174 8.15 17.75 22.15
N VAL A 175 9.32 17.13 22.35
CA VAL A 175 9.47 15.67 22.44
C VAL A 175 8.96 15.18 23.80
N ASP A 176 9.11 15.97 24.85
CA ASP A 176 8.61 15.62 26.19
C ASP A 176 7.09 15.50 26.18
N GLU A 177 6.38 16.43 25.51
CA GLU A 177 4.93 16.36 25.31
C GLU A 177 4.49 15.09 24.55
N LEU A 178 5.31 14.62 23.60
CA LEU A 178 5.05 13.36 22.90
C LEU A 178 5.18 12.19 23.89
N LEU A 179 6.26 12.13 24.65
CA LEU A 179 6.49 11.04 25.61
C LEU A 179 5.42 11.03 26.71
N ASP A 180 5.01 12.19 27.21
CA ASP A 180 3.95 12.29 28.21
C ASP A 180 2.59 11.87 27.64
N SER A 181 2.30 12.18 26.37
CA SER A 181 1.09 11.70 25.69
C SER A 181 1.09 10.17 25.48
N GLU A 182 2.22 9.59 25.06
CA GLU A 182 2.34 8.14 24.83
C GLU A 182 2.35 7.33 26.14
N LEU A 183 2.84 7.94 27.23
CA LEU A 183 2.86 7.33 28.56
C LEU A 183 1.56 7.58 29.35
N GLY A 184 0.58 8.29 28.78
CA GLY A 184 -0.70 8.60 29.42
C GLY A 184 -0.61 9.56 30.62
N ARG A 185 0.44 10.39 30.69
CA ARG A 185 0.72 11.28 31.83
C ARG A 185 0.00 12.63 31.77
N ASN A 186 -0.79 12.86 30.72
CA ASN A 186 -1.54 14.10 30.47
C ASN A 186 -3.04 14.00 30.82
N GLU A 187 -3.49 12.95 31.54
CA GLU A 187 -4.90 12.77 31.96
C GLU A 187 -5.19 13.16 33.44
N GLU A 188 -4.27 13.85 34.13
CA GLU A 188 -4.53 14.47 35.47
C GLU A 188 -4.66 15.99 35.38
#